data_AF-B7TW56-F1
#
_entry.id   AF-B7TW56-F1
#
_cell.length_a   1.000
_cell.length_b   1.000
_cell.length_c   1.000
_cell.angle_alpha   90.00
_cell.angle_beta   90.00
_cell.angle_gamma   90.00
#
_symmetry.space_group_name_H-M   'P 1'
#
loop_
_entity.id
_entity.type
_entity.pdbx_description
1 polymer ?
#
loop_
_entity_poly.entity_id
_entity_poly.type
_entity_poly.pdbx_seq_one_letter_code
_entity_poly.pdbx_strand_id
1 'polypeptide(L)'
;TSSNQDIQEVDLFHYDKVNEYTFKGVTHVLVSIPPDGDDVLERYSHYFQDIKWLGYLSATSVYGDHAGNWITEESKTRPIETRGKNRLKSEKKWLSSKLPVHIFRLAGIYGPGRNVLIDLRLNKIKNLQKEGHIFS
;
A
#
# COMPACT_ATOMS: atom_id res chain seq x y z
N THR A 1 10.05 -14.41 14.23
CA THR A 1 10.66 -13.64 15.32
C THR A 1 10.38 -12.17 15.09
N SER A 2 9.17 -11.71 15.43
CA SER A 2 8.94 -10.27 15.62
C SER A 2 8.83 -10.12 17.12
N SER A 3 9.91 -9.67 17.74
CA SER A 3 9.84 -9.18 19.11
C SER A 3 8.78 -8.08 19.13
N ASN A 4 7.74 -8.25 19.94
CA ASN A 4 6.91 -7.14 20.40
C ASN A 4 7.86 -6.19 21.14
N GLN A 5 8.52 -5.29 20.40
CA GLN A 5 9.12 -4.12 21.00
C GLN A 5 7.94 -3.29 21.48
N ASP A 6 7.95 -2.92 22.76
CA ASP A 6 7.01 -1.99 23.36
C ASP A 6 6.89 -0.77 22.44
N ILE A 7 5.77 -0.66 21.72
CA ILE A 7 5.48 0.50 20.87
C ILE A 7 5.19 1.63 21.87
N GLN A 8 6.18 2.48 22.12
CA GLN A 8 6.19 3.33 23.31
C GLN A 8 5.20 4.50 23.30
N GLU A 9 4.50 4.79 22.20
CA GLU A 9 3.40 5.75 22.21
C GLU A 9 2.54 5.55 20.95
N VAL A 10 1.26 5.21 21.13
CA VAL A 10 0.29 5.16 20.04
C VAL A 10 -0.88 6.06 20.42
N ASP A 11 -0.88 7.26 19.84
CA ASP A 11 -2.01 8.17 19.96
C ASP A 11 -3.06 7.82 18.90
N LEU A 12 -4.19 7.29 19.38
CA LEU A 12 -5.37 7.05 18.54
C LEU A 12 -6.25 8.29 18.57
N PHE A 13 -6.64 8.78 17.39
CA PHE A 13 -7.59 9.87 17.26
C PHE A 13 -8.88 9.40 16.58
N HIS A 14 -9.96 10.13 16.85
CA HIS A 14 -11.23 9.89 16.19
C HIS A 14 -11.17 10.35 14.73
N TYR A 15 -11.46 9.42 13.84
CA TYR A 15 -11.44 9.61 12.39
C TYR A 15 -12.20 10.87 11.93
N ASP A 16 -13.38 11.15 12.47
CA ASP A 16 -14.20 12.31 12.09
C ASP A 16 -13.91 13.58 12.90
N LYS A 17 -13.04 13.51 13.91
CA LYS A 17 -12.80 14.62 14.86
C LYS A 17 -11.30 14.95 14.91
N VAL A 18 -10.80 15.42 13.77
CA VAL A 18 -9.43 15.93 13.61
C VAL A 18 -9.43 17.45 13.73
N ASN A 19 -8.48 17.99 14.48
CA ASN A 19 -8.26 19.43 14.65
C ASN A 19 -6.83 19.82 14.24
N GLU A 20 -6.50 21.12 14.24
CA GLU A 20 -5.19 21.61 13.79
C GLU A 20 -4.01 21.09 14.62
N TYR A 21 -4.24 20.58 15.83
CA TYR A 21 -3.19 20.04 16.70
C TYR A 21 -2.93 18.55 16.47
N THR A 22 -3.83 17.83 15.81
CA THR A 22 -3.77 16.37 15.69
C THR A 22 -2.50 15.89 14.98
N PHE A 23 -2.03 16.63 13.98
CA PHE A 23 -0.80 16.32 13.24
C PHE A 23 0.33 17.31 13.51
N LYS A 24 0.22 18.12 14.59
CA LYS A 24 1.23 19.12 14.92
C LYS A 24 2.57 18.44 15.23
N GLY A 25 3.63 18.89 14.56
CA GLY A 25 4.98 18.32 14.72
C GLY A 25 5.21 17.00 13.97
N VAL A 26 4.20 16.46 13.29
CA VAL A 26 4.37 15.29 12.41
C VAL A 26 5.26 15.70 11.24
N THR A 27 6.34 14.96 11.04
CA THR A 27 7.30 15.18 9.94
C THR A 27 7.38 13.98 9.00
N HIS A 28 6.91 12.82 9.42
CA HIS A 28 6.98 11.57 8.67
C HIS A 28 5.60 10.91 8.68
N VAL A 29 5.10 10.55 7.49
CA VAL A 29 3.78 9.94 7.32
C VAL A 29 3.92 8.63 6.55
N LEU A 30 3.29 7.57 7.05
CA LEU A 30 3.15 6.31 6.32
C LEU A 30 1.67 6.04 6.05
N VAL A 31 1.32 5.88 4.77
CA VAL A 31 -0.03 5.56 4.33
C VAL A 31 -0.07 4.12 3.84
N SER A 32 -0.72 3.26 4.63
CA SER A 32 -0.96 1.85 4.32
C SER A 32 -2.40 1.56 3.88
N ILE A 33 -3.22 2.60 3.74
CA ILE A 33 -4.65 2.48 3.42
C ILE A 33 -4.84 2.11 1.94
N PRO A 34 -5.70 1.12 1.63
CA PRO A 34 -5.96 0.70 0.26
C PRO A 34 -6.78 1.76 -0.52
N PRO A 35 -6.67 1.78 -1.86
CA PRO A 35 -7.23 2.83 -2.72
C PRO A 35 -8.76 2.87 -2.77
N ASP A 36 -9.42 1.81 -2.33
CA ASP A 36 -10.87 1.60 -2.23
C ASP A 36 -11.43 1.89 -0.83
N GLY A 37 -10.58 2.39 0.08
CA GLY A 37 -10.96 2.86 1.41
C GLY A 37 -11.09 4.38 1.47
N ASP A 38 -10.49 4.95 2.49
CA ASP A 38 -10.52 6.39 2.74
C ASP A 38 -9.50 7.18 1.94
N ASP A 39 -9.93 8.34 1.44
CA ASP A 39 -9.08 9.30 0.77
C ASP A 39 -8.40 10.24 1.77
N VAL A 40 -7.41 9.68 2.47
CA VAL A 40 -6.54 10.37 3.44
C VAL A 40 -5.96 11.66 2.86
N LEU A 41 -5.57 11.63 1.58
CA LEU A 41 -4.95 12.78 0.94
C LEU A 41 -5.95 13.93 0.83
N GLU A 42 -7.16 13.67 0.37
CA GLU A 42 -8.20 14.69 0.27
C GLU A 42 -8.56 15.27 1.64
N ARG A 43 -8.70 14.39 2.63
CA ARG A 43 -9.16 14.78 3.96
C ARG A 43 -8.10 15.48 4.80
N TYR A 44 -6.86 15.02 4.76
CA TYR A 44 -5.83 15.41 5.73
C TYR A 44 -4.64 16.16 5.13
N SER A 45 -4.53 16.28 3.80
CA SER A 45 -3.40 16.99 3.16
C SER A 45 -3.15 18.39 3.69
N HIS A 46 -4.21 19.13 4.07
CA HIS A 46 -4.06 20.49 4.59
C HIS A 46 -3.37 20.54 5.96
N TYR A 47 -3.32 19.43 6.71
CA TYR A 47 -2.55 19.35 7.95
C TYR A 47 -1.08 18.96 7.72
N PHE A 48 -0.72 18.52 6.51
CA PHE A 48 0.62 18.03 6.16
C PHE A 48 1.55 19.17 5.71
N GLN A 49 1.75 20.17 6.57
CA GLN A 49 2.52 21.38 6.25
C GLN A 49 4.05 21.17 6.35
N ASP A 50 4.53 20.48 7.40
CA ASP A 50 5.96 20.33 7.70
C ASP A 50 6.50 18.92 7.39
N ILE A 51 5.86 18.21 6.45
CA ILE A 51 6.24 16.84 6.11
C ILE A 51 7.58 16.81 5.40
N LYS A 52 8.52 16.05 5.96
CA LYS A 52 9.85 15.78 5.40
C LYS A 52 9.87 14.49 4.58
N TRP A 53 8.99 13.55 4.90
CA TRP A 53 8.88 12.27 4.21
C TRP A 53 7.46 11.71 4.27
N LEU A 54 6.96 11.23 3.13
CA LEU A 54 5.70 10.50 3.05
C LEU A 54 5.90 9.18 2.29
N GLY A 55 5.58 8.05 2.92
CA GLY A 55 5.56 6.75 2.28
C GLY A 55 4.14 6.31 1.93
N TYR A 56 3.90 5.90 0.68
CA TYR A 56 2.66 5.24 0.28
C TYR A 56 2.92 3.78 -0.08
N LEU A 57 2.21 2.87 0.59
CA LEU A 57 2.30 1.43 0.32
C LEU A 57 1.39 1.05 -0.85
N SER A 58 2.03 0.80 -1.99
CA SER A 58 1.41 0.33 -3.22
C SER A 58 1.59 -1.19 -3.40
N ALA A 59 1.37 -1.69 -4.61
CA ALA A 59 1.48 -3.10 -4.96
C ALA A 59 2.02 -3.29 -6.38
N THR A 60 2.73 -4.39 -6.61
CA THR A 60 3.25 -4.76 -7.95
C THR A 60 2.16 -5.00 -8.99
N SER A 61 0.90 -5.19 -8.58
CA SER A 61 -0.27 -5.29 -9.49
C SER A 61 -0.45 -4.11 -10.45
N VAL A 62 0.22 -2.97 -10.19
CA VAL A 62 0.21 -1.81 -11.08
C VAL A 62 0.97 -2.05 -12.40
N TYR A 63 1.90 -3.00 -12.43
CA TYR A 63 2.62 -3.35 -13.65
C TYR A 63 1.74 -4.11 -14.63
N GLY A 64 0.90 -5.02 -14.13
CA GLY A 64 0.07 -5.90 -14.95
C GLY A 64 0.84 -7.10 -15.47
N ASP A 65 0.40 -7.65 -16.60
CA ASP A 65 1.03 -8.81 -17.21
C ASP A 65 2.21 -8.39 -18.11
N HIS A 66 3.39 -8.93 -17.81
CA HIS A 66 4.62 -8.75 -18.57
C HIS A 66 5.11 -10.05 -19.22
N ALA A 67 4.26 -11.08 -19.30
CA ALA A 67 4.57 -12.38 -19.91
C ALA A 67 5.86 -13.03 -19.37
N GLY A 68 6.09 -12.90 -18.05
CA GLY A 68 7.26 -13.44 -17.37
C GLY A 68 8.56 -12.67 -17.56
N ASN A 69 8.53 -11.53 -18.26
CA ASN A 69 9.71 -10.68 -18.39
C ASN A 69 10.05 -9.98 -17.07
N TRP A 70 11.34 -9.72 -16.87
CA TRP A 70 11.82 -8.88 -15.78
C TRP A 70 11.23 -7.48 -15.85
N ILE A 71 10.90 -6.95 -14.68
CA ILE A 71 10.37 -5.60 -14.51
C ILE A 71 11.21 -4.84 -13.49
N THR A 72 11.18 -3.52 -13.60
CA THR A 72 11.83 -2.54 -12.72
C THR A 72 10.86 -1.41 -12.39
N GLU A 73 11.29 -0.45 -11.58
CA GLU A 73 10.55 0.76 -11.23
C GLU A 73 10.18 1.60 -12.46
N GLU A 74 11.02 1.60 -13.49
CA GLU A 74 10.81 2.31 -14.77
C GLU A 74 9.91 1.56 -15.75
N SER A 75 9.54 0.32 -15.45
CA SER A 75 8.68 -0.48 -16.32
C SER A 75 7.28 0.13 -16.44
N LYS A 76 6.70 0.05 -17.63
CA LYS A 76 5.38 0.63 -17.92
C LYS A 76 4.31 -0.02 -17.06
N THR A 77 3.55 0.79 -16.32
CA THR A 77 2.40 0.33 -15.53
C THR A 77 1.18 0.09 -16.42
N ARG A 78 0.74 -1.16 -16.56
CA ARG A 78 -0.39 -1.59 -17.40
C ARG A 78 -1.34 -2.51 -16.62
N PRO A 79 -1.97 -2.04 -15.52
CA PRO A 79 -2.80 -2.89 -14.69
C PRO A 79 -4.06 -3.34 -15.43
N ILE A 80 -4.35 -4.64 -15.36
CA ILE A 80 -5.53 -5.25 -16.00
C ILE A 80 -6.72 -5.23 -15.04
N GLU A 81 -6.50 -5.66 -13.81
CA GLU A 81 -7.53 -5.80 -12.78
C GLU A 81 -7.92 -4.45 -12.16
N THR A 82 -9.18 -4.35 -11.70
CA THR A 82 -9.72 -3.16 -11.04
C THR A 82 -8.86 -2.70 -9.87
N ARG A 83 -8.37 -3.63 -9.03
CA ARG A 83 -7.51 -3.30 -7.88
C ARG A 83 -6.21 -2.64 -8.29
N GLY A 84 -5.54 -3.17 -9.33
CA GLY A 84 -4.32 -2.58 -9.88
C GLY A 84 -4.56 -1.19 -10.49
N LYS A 85 -5.69 -1.01 -11.20
CA LYS A 85 -6.10 0.29 -11.76
C LYS A 85 -6.36 1.33 -10.68
N ASN A 86 -7.11 0.97 -9.65
CA ASN A 86 -7.37 1.84 -8.49
C ASN A 86 -6.07 2.20 -7.78
N ARG A 87 -5.17 1.23 -7.61
CA ARG A 87 -3.85 1.47 -6.99
C ARG A 87 -3.02 2.46 -7.80
N LEU A 88 -2.94 2.28 -9.11
CA LEU A 88 -2.23 3.21 -10.00
C LEU A 88 -2.86 4.62 -9.99
N LYS A 89 -4.19 4.72 -9.88
CA LYS A 89 -4.88 6.02 -9.70
C LYS A 89 -4.44 6.69 -8.39
N SER A 90 -4.37 5.96 -7.28
CA SER A 90 -3.89 6.50 -6.01
C SER A 90 -2.42 6.88 -6.04
N GLU A 91 -1.53 6.08 -6.66
CA GLU A 91 -0.13 6.46 -6.86
C GLU A 91 -0.03 7.83 -7.55
N LYS A 92 -0.77 8.02 -8.64
CA LYS A 92 -0.81 9.31 -9.36
C LYS A 92 -1.32 10.44 -8.49
N LYS A 93 -2.37 10.20 -7.69
CA LYS A 93 -2.91 11.21 -6.76
C LYS A 93 -1.85 11.64 -5.74
N TRP A 94 -1.19 10.68 -5.10
CA TRP A 94 -0.11 10.95 -4.15
C TRP A 94 1.06 11.69 -4.78
N LEU A 95 1.55 11.26 -5.94
CA LEU A 95 2.63 11.95 -6.64
C LEU A 95 2.26 13.38 -7.05
N SER A 96 0.99 13.66 -7.30
CA SER A 96 0.49 15.02 -7.62
C SER A 96 0.29 15.94 -6.41
N SER A 97 0.43 15.43 -5.18
CA SER A 97 0.11 16.16 -3.94
C SER A 97 1.10 17.26 -3.54
N LYS A 98 2.25 17.37 -4.20
CA LYS A 98 3.40 18.22 -3.83
C LYS A 98 4.09 17.87 -2.50
N LEU A 99 3.68 16.79 -1.82
CA LEU A 99 4.35 16.25 -0.64
C LEU A 99 5.62 15.46 -1.03
N PRO A 100 6.58 15.22 -0.12
CA PRO A 100 7.78 14.43 -0.38
C PRO A 100 7.48 12.92 -0.41
N VAL A 101 6.72 12.50 -1.42
CA VAL A 101 6.15 11.16 -1.56
C VAL A 101 7.18 10.15 -2.08
N HIS A 102 7.19 8.98 -1.45
CA HIS A 102 7.92 7.79 -1.85
C HIS A 102 6.92 6.64 -2.01
N ILE A 103 6.93 5.99 -3.17
CA ILE A 103 6.01 4.89 -3.48
C ILE A 103 6.74 3.55 -3.25
N PHE A 104 6.15 2.68 -2.43
CA PHE A 104 6.67 1.34 -2.18
C PHE A 104 5.73 0.30 -2.82
N ARG A 105 6.12 -0.28 -3.96
CA ARG A 105 5.32 -1.31 -4.64
C ARG A 105 5.60 -2.68 -4.04
N LEU A 106 4.79 -3.07 -3.05
CA LEU A 106 4.99 -4.31 -2.31
C LEU A 106 4.57 -5.54 -3.14
N ALA A 107 5.38 -6.59 -3.07
CA ALA A 107 5.01 -7.92 -3.57
C ALA A 107 4.05 -8.63 -2.60
N GLY A 108 3.71 -9.89 -2.90
CA GLY A 108 2.89 -10.71 -2.01
C GLY A 108 3.52 -10.86 -0.63
N ILE A 109 2.92 -10.25 0.39
CA ILE A 109 3.39 -10.32 1.78
C ILE A 109 3.13 -11.73 2.32
N TYR A 110 4.19 -12.42 2.74
CA TYR A 110 4.15 -13.75 3.37
C TYR A 110 4.87 -13.73 4.72
N GLY A 111 4.58 -14.72 5.57
CA GLY A 111 5.24 -14.86 6.87
C GLY A 111 4.58 -15.87 7.78
N PRO A 112 4.97 -15.90 9.07
CA PRO A 112 4.30 -16.72 10.08
C PRO A 112 2.78 -16.48 10.07
N GLY A 113 2.00 -17.56 9.95
CA GLY A 113 0.53 -17.48 9.88
C GLY A 113 -0.06 -17.00 8.55
N ARG A 114 0.77 -16.53 7.60
CA ARG A 114 0.33 -16.06 6.27
C ARG A 114 1.17 -16.73 5.17
N ASN A 115 0.81 -17.95 4.83
CA ASN A 115 1.43 -18.73 3.76
C ASN A 115 0.50 -19.83 3.25
N VAL A 116 0.82 -20.35 2.05
CA VAL A 116 -0.01 -21.35 1.36
C VAL A 116 -0.16 -22.68 2.14
N LEU A 117 0.81 -23.05 2.97
CA LEU A 117 0.73 -24.28 3.78
C LEU A 117 -0.33 -24.16 4.87
N ILE A 118 -0.53 -22.97 5.42
CA ILE A 118 -1.63 -22.69 6.35
C ILE A 118 -2.96 -22.76 5.62
N ASP A 119 -3.07 -22.17 4.42
CA ASP A 119 -4.29 -22.23 3.62
C ASP A 119 -4.67 -23.67 3.21
N LEU A 120 -3.66 -24.51 2.89
CA LEU A 120 -3.84 -25.95 2.65
C LEU A 120 -4.49 -26.63 3.86
N ARG A 121 -3.91 -26.46 5.04
CA ARG A 121 -4.40 -27.08 6.28
C ARG A 121 -5.81 -26.63 6.65
N LEU A 122 -6.17 -25.40 6.30
CA LEU A 122 -7.48 -24.81 6.58
C LEU A 122 -8.51 -25.08 5.48
N ASN A 123 -8.19 -25.85 4.43
CA ASN A 123 -9.05 -26.08 3.26
C ASN A 123 -9.55 -24.77 2.61
N LYS A 124 -8.72 -23.73 2.59
CA LYS A 124 -9.05 -22.41 2.00
C LYS A 124 -8.47 -22.19 0.60
N ILE A 125 -7.81 -23.21 0.04
CA ILE A 125 -7.11 -23.06 -1.23
C ILE A 125 -8.06 -23.02 -2.41
N LYS A 126 -7.73 -22.13 -3.33
CA LYS A 126 -8.33 -22.07 -4.66
C LYS A 126 -7.37 -22.72 -5.65
N ASN A 127 -7.80 -23.80 -6.27
CA ASN A 127 -7.08 -24.37 -7.40
C ASN A 127 -7.20 -23.43 -8.59
N LEU A 128 -6.08 -22.90 -9.05
CA LEU A 128 -6.02 -21.95 -10.15
C LEU A 128 -5.31 -22.61 -11.32
N GLN A 129 -6.09 -23.18 -12.23
CA GLN A 129 -5.61 -23.68 -13.52
C GLN A 129 -5.96 -22.65 -14.58
N LYS A 130 -4.95 -21.92 -15.04
CA LYS A 130 -5.09 -20.93 -16.10
C LYS A 130 -3.97 -21.15 -17.11
N GLU A 131 -4.35 -21.53 -18.33
CA GLU A 131 -3.40 -21.83 -19.40
C GLU A 131 -2.55 -20.58 -19.72
N GLY A 132 -1.24 -20.77 -19.85
CA GLY A 132 -0.28 -19.67 -20.05
C GLY A 132 -0.08 -18.73 -18.85
N HIS A 133 -0.60 -19.06 -17.66
CA HIS A 133 -0.39 -18.23 -16.47
C HIS A 133 1.05 -18.33 -15.95
N ILE A 134 1.68 -17.16 -15.81
CA ILE A 134 3.01 -17.02 -15.23
C ILE A 134 2.88 -16.29 -13.90
N PHE A 135 3.53 -16.82 -12.86
CA PHE A 135 3.59 -16.18 -11.55
C PHE A 135 4.64 -15.07 -11.57
N SER A 136 4.29 -13.90 -11.03
CA SER A 136 5.18 -12.76 -10.79
C SER A 136 5.72 -12.75 -9.37
#